data_AF-A0A0M8TLD9-F1
#
_entry.id   AF-A0A0M8TLD9-F1
#
_cell.length_a   1.000
_cell.length_b   1.000
_cell.length_c   1.000
_cell.angle_alpha   90.00
_cell.angle_beta   90.00
_cell.angle_gamma   90.00
#
_symmetry.space_group_name_H-M   'P 1'
#
loop_
_entity.id
_entity.type
_entity.pdbx_description
1 polymer ?
#
loop_
_entity_poly.entity_id
_entity_poly.type
_entity_poly.pdbx_seq_one_letter_code
_entity_poly.pdbx_strand_id
1 'polypeptide(L)'
;MRPQTGAAAGGRLLVADSWLVRDGRVRGFERHRERFLRACGECGGPPLRRLVEFWQDMTAALPRTGEWFPRVELAAGSPELRLLLRHAPPLGCGVRVWAAGQSDPRTVPRRKGPDLDALARIRRRASGEGAEEAVLIAPSGVVLEAATASVLWWEDDTLCLPPPRLPVLPGVTIGLLQEQAWRTGTRVAHRERTLAELDGREVWLVNALHGIRPVTGWTARPMRAAPAVRAPEWRKWLDDVMEPLPEH
;
A
#
# COMPACT_ATOMS: atom_id res chain seq x y z
N MET A 1 3.78 -16.41 20.87
CA MET A 1 3.67 -16.45 19.40
C MET A 1 4.94 -17.09 18.81
N ARG A 2 4.85 -18.09 17.91
CA ARG A 2 6.05 -18.67 17.25
C ARG A 2 6.33 -17.90 15.94
N PRO A 3 7.49 -17.24 15.76
CA PRO A 3 7.84 -16.63 14.48
C PRO A 3 8.01 -17.72 13.43
N GLN A 4 7.36 -17.60 12.28
CA GLN A 4 7.60 -18.48 11.13
C GLN A 4 8.49 -17.77 10.11
N THR A 5 9.63 -18.39 9.81
CA THR A 5 10.54 -18.00 8.73
C THR A 5 10.20 -18.80 7.47
N GLY A 6 9.60 -18.16 6.47
CA GLY A 6 9.35 -18.75 5.14
C GLY A 6 7.98 -19.44 4.94
N ALA A 7 7.53 -19.40 3.67
CA ALA A 7 6.31 -19.91 3.03
C ALA A 7 5.00 -20.02 3.88
N ALA A 8 4.01 -19.22 3.51
CA ALA A 8 2.68 -19.16 4.13
C ALA A 8 1.99 -20.54 4.17
N ALA A 9 1.71 -21.03 5.37
CA ALA A 9 0.89 -22.21 5.58
C ALA A 9 -0.56 -21.98 5.10
N GLY A 10 -0.87 -22.43 3.88
CA GLY A 10 -2.02 -23.27 3.49
C GLY A 10 -3.47 -22.79 3.68
N GLY A 11 -3.75 -21.56 4.13
CA GLY A 11 -5.12 -21.06 4.33
C GLY A 11 -5.44 -19.84 3.47
N ARG A 12 -6.68 -19.73 2.99
CA ARG A 12 -7.18 -18.52 2.32
C ARG A 12 -7.07 -17.33 3.28
N LEU A 13 -6.40 -16.26 2.87
CA LEU A 13 -6.18 -15.08 3.69
C LEU A 13 -7.45 -14.22 3.80
N LEU A 14 -7.85 -13.82 5.01
CA LEU A 14 -9.01 -12.95 5.24
C LEU A 14 -8.63 -11.48 5.39
N VAL A 15 -7.53 -11.22 6.10
CA VAL A 15 -7.00 -9.89 6.38
C VAL A 15 -5.49 -9.97 6.40
N ALA A 16 -4.83 -8.96 5.87
CA ALA A 16 -3.42 -8.73 6.12
C ALA A 16 -3.09 -7.25 6.24
N ASP A 17 -2.01 -6.96 6.94
CA ASP A 17 -1.37 -5.66 6.94
C ASP A 17 0.15 -5.79 6.85
N SER A 18 0.84 -4.80 6.30
CA SER A 18 2.30 -4.79 6.13
C SER A 18 2.82 -3.36 6.07
N TRP A 19 4.00 -3.14 6.64
CA TRP A 19 4.65 -1.83 6.75
C TRP A 19 6.17 -1.98 6.75
N LEU A 20 6.89 -0.95 6.31
CA LEU A 20 8.34 -0.87 6.48
C LEU A 20 8.69 -0.60 7.95
N VAL A 21 9.64 -1.37 8.47
CA VAL A 21 10.39 -1.04 9.69
C VAL A 21 11.84 -0.82 9.29
N ARG A 22 12.40 0.34 9.64
CA ARG A 22 13.82 0.67 9.42
C ARG A 22 14.42 1.08 10.75
N ASP A 23 15.38 0.31 11.23
CA ASP A 23 16.09 0.57 12.48
C ASP A 23 15.15 0.87 13.65
N GLY A 24 14.12 0.02 13.79
CA GLY A 24 13.13 0.12 14.85
C GLY A 24 12.14 1.27 14.66
N ARG A 25 12.14 1.95 13.51
CA ARG A 25 11.21 3.05 13.20
C ARG A 25 10.21 2.66 12.13
N VAL A 26 9.02 3.24 12.18
CA VAL A 26 7.87 2.93 11.34
C VAL A 26 7.04 4.18 11.06
N ARG A 27 6.24 4.16 9.99
CA ARG A 27 5.30 5.25 9.64
C ARG A 27 3.89 4.82 10.00
N GLY A 28 3.16 5.66 10.74
CA GLY A 28 1.72 5.48 10.97
C GLY A 28 1.37 4.12 11.59
N PHE A 29 2.13 3.66 12.58
CA PHE A 29 1.95 2.33 13.18
C PHE A 29 0.54 2.10 13.74
N GLU A 30 -0.02 3.09 14.43
CA GLU A 30 -1.39 3.02 14.94
C GLU A 30 -2.42 2.98 13.80
N ARG A 31 -2.18 3.65 12.66
CA ARG A 31 -3.06 3.56 11.49
C ARG A 31 -3.07 2.15 10.90
N HIS A 32 -1.93 1.45 10.91
CA HIS A 32 -1.84 0.04 10.53
C HIS A 32 -2.61 -0.85 11.52
N ARG A 33 -2.47 -0.61 12.83
CA ARG A 33 -3.23 -1.31 13.87
C ARG A 33 -4.73 -1.16 13.68
N GLU A 34 -5.21 0.08 13.58
CA GLU A 34 -6.63 0.40 13.41
C GLU A 34 -7.20 -0.28 12.17
N ARG A 35 -6.50 -0.21 11.03
CA ARG A 35 -6.94 -0.84 9.79
C ARG A 35 -7.02 -2.36 9.91
N PHE A 36 -6.00 -2.99 10.50
CA PHE A 36 -5.96 -4.44 10.67
C PHE A 36 -7.07 -4.93 11.62
N LEU A 37 -7.19 -4.31 12.80
CA LEU A 37 -8.22 -4.66 13.80
C LEU A 37 -9.63 -4.47 13.25
N ARG A 38 -9.90 -3.35 12.57
CA ARG A 38 -11.18 -3.08 11.93
C ARG A 38 -11.53 -4.16 10.90
N ALA A 39 -10.60 -4.45 9.99
CA ALA A 39 -10.81 -5.45 8.95
C ALA A 39 -11.06 -6.86 9.52
N CYS A 40 -10.37 -7.22 10.62
CA CYS A 40 -10.62 -8.46 11.36
C CYS A 40 -12.03 -8.50 11.96
N GLY A 41 -12.49 -7.40 12.58
CA GLY A 41 -13.84 -7.31 13.13
C GLY A 41 -14.93 -7.41 12.05
N GLU A 42 -14.76 -6.71 10.93
CA GLU A 42 -15.70 -6.70 9.80
C GLU A 42 -15.87 -8.07 9.13
N CYS A 43 -14.88 -8.95 9.22
CA CYS A 43 -14.94 -10.29 8.63
C CYS A 43 -15.28 -11.40 9.64
N GLY A 44 -15.78 -11.06 10.83
CA GLY A 44 -16.11 -12.03 11.87
C GLY A 44 -14.89 -12.72 12.48
N GLY A 45 -13.76 -12.01 12.53
CA GLY A 45 -12.51 -12.49 13.11
C GLY A 45 -12.56 -12.64 14.65
N PRO A 46 -11.41 -12.87 15.29
CA PRO A 46 -11.31 -13.03 16.74
C PRO A 46 -11.89 -11.83 17.53
N PRO A 47 -12.30 -12.04 18.79
CA PRO A 47 -12.72 -10.94 19.66
C PRO A 47 -11.64 -9.87 19.81
N LEU A 48 -12.05 -8.60 19.97
CA LEU A 48 -11.14 -7.45 20.03
C LEU A 48 -10.01 -7.62 21.06
N ARG A 49 -10.30 -8.19 22.24
CA ARG A 49 -9.27 -8.47 23.28
C ARG A 49 -8.08 -9.27 22.72
N ARG A 50 -8.36 -10.32 21.94
CA ARG A 50 -7.35 -11.20 21.35
C ARG A 50 -6.58 -10.51 20.24
N LEU A 51 -7.23 -9.62 19.49
CA LEU A 51 -6.56 -8.80 18.47
C LEU A 51 -5.60 -7.78 19.12
N VAL A 52 -5.99 -7.18 20.24
CA VAL A 52 -5.15 -6.25 21.00
C VAL A 52 -3.96 -6.97 21.63
N GLU A 53 -4.18 -8.10 22.30
CA GLU A 53 -3.13 -8.97 22.84
C GLU A 53 -2.13 -9.38 21.75
N PHE A 54 -2.63 -9.85 20.60
CA PHE A 54 -1.78 -10.19 19.45
C PHE A 54 -0.98 -8.98 18.96
N TRP A 55 -1.58 -7.79 18.90
CA TRP A 55 -0.89 -6.59 18.46
C TRP A 55 0.25 -6.20 19.42
N GLN A 56 0.03 -6.33 20.73
CA GLN A 56 1.06 -6.11 21.74
C GLN A 56 2.22 -7.11 21.58
N ASP A 57 1.90 -8.42 21.57
CA ASP A 57 2.88 -9.49 21.40
C ASP A 57 3.70 -9.34 20.11
N MET A 58 3.04 -8.99 19.00
CA MET A 58 3.71 -8.84 17.72
C MET A 58 4.58 -7.59 17.68
N THR A 59 4.17 -6.49 18.33
CA THR A 59 4.98 -5.28 18.48
C THR A 59 6.25 -5.59 19.28
N ALA A 60 6.16 -6.48 20.27
CA ALA A 60 7.30 -6.99 21.03
C ALA A 60 8.26 -7.83 20.22
N ALA A 61 7.74 -8.60 19.27
CA ALA A 61 8.56 -9.39 18.37
C ALA A 61 9.17 -8.58 17.21
N LEU A 62 8.78 -7.32 16.99
CA LEU A 62 9.29 -6.53 15.85
C LEU A 62 10.77 -6.14 16.03
N PRO A 63 11.64 -6.40 15.03
CA PRO A 63 13.05 -6.05 15.08
C PRO A 63 13.28 -4.55 15.31
N ARG A 64 14.30 -4.23 16.11
CA ARG A 64 14.72 -2.86 16.41
C ARG A 64 15.89 -2.36 15.54
N THR A 65 16.46 -3.23 14.71
CA THR A 65 17.58 -2.92 13.81
C THR A 65 17.35 -3.50 12.42
N GLY A 66 17.93 -2.85 11.41
CA GLY A 66 17.86 -3.27 10.01
C GLY A 66 16.55 -2.92 9.32
N GLU A 67 16.40 -3.38 8.08
CA GLU A 67 15.23 -3.12 7.25
C GLU A 67 14.34 -4.35 7.09
N TRP A 68 13.09 -4.22 7.55
CA TRP A 68 12.11 -5.29 7.58
C TRP A 68 10.80 -4.84 6.93
N PHE A 69 10.08 -5.80 6.35
CA PHE A 69 8.71 -5.61 5.87
C PHE A 69 7.77 -6.65 6.51
N PRO A 70 7.51 -6.52 7.84
CA PRO A 70 6.63 -7.42 8.56
C PRO A 70 5.25 -7.50 7.90
N ARG A 71 4.59 -8.63 8.08
CA ARG A 71 3.20 -8.81 7.69
C ARG A 71 2.42 -9.50 8.80
N VAL A 72 1.30 -8.92 9.17
CA VAL A 72 0.31 -9.56 10.03
C VAL A 72 -0.80 -10.16 9.17
N GLU A 73 -1.34 -11.30 9.58
CA GLU A 73 -2.34 -12.04 8.83
C GLU A 73 -3.42 -12.62 9.73
N LEU A 74 -4.65 -12.66 9.22
CA LEU A 74 -5.75 -13.48 9.71
C LEU A 74 -6.13 -14.47 8.60
N ALA A 75 -5.98 -15.77 8.87
CA ALA A 75 -6.35 -16.83 7.93
C ALA A 75 -7.83 -17.25 8.06
N ALA A 76 -8.37 -17.86 7.01
CA ALA A 76 -9.70 -18.49 7.04
C ALA A 76 -9.64 -19.89 7.67
N GLY A 77 -10.74 -20.34 8.28
CA GLY A 77 -10.91 -21.71 8.76
C GLY A 77 -10.35 -21.97 10.16
N SER A 78 -9.25 -21.31 10.54
CA SER A 78 -8.84 -21.14 11.93
C SER A 78 -8.67 -19.65 12.23
N PRO A 79 -9.17 -19.12 13.36
CA PRO A 79 -8.99 -17.72 13.76
C PRO A 79 -7.54 -17.45 14.20
N GLU A 80 -6.57 -17.92 13.41
CA GLU A 80 -5.15 -17.78 13.65
C GLU A 80 -4.66 -16.43 13.15
N LEU A 81 -4.09 -15.69 14.09
CA LEU A 81 -3.34 -14.48 13.84
C LEU A 81 -1.86 -14.85 13.70
N ARG A 82 -1.21 -14.33 12.67
CA ARG A 82 0.20 -14.66 12.36
C ARG A 82 1.00 -13.39 12.16
N LEU A 83 2.23 -13.38 12.66
CA LEU A 83 3.27 -12.44 12.28
C LEU A 83 4.27 -13.15 11.39
N LEU A 84 4.51 -12.60 10.20
CA LEU A 84 5.56 -13.01 9.29
C LEU A 84 6.63 -11.92 9.28
N LEU A 85 7.81 -12.24 9.81
CA LEU A 85 8.99 -11.38 9.72
C LEU A 85 9.72 -11.66 8.40
N ARG A 86 9.88 -10.61 7.61
CA ARG A 86 10.51 -10.66 6.28
C ARG A 86 11.45 -9.47 6.15
N HIS A 87 12.62 -9.67 5.56
CA HIS A 87 13.46 -8.54 5.18
C HIS A 87 12.73 -7.66 4.15
N ALA A 88 12.98 -6.35 4.22
CA ALA A 88 12.51 -5.47 3.18
C ALA A 88 13.23 -5.81 1.86
N PRO A 89 12.50 -5.94 0.73
CA PRO A 89 13.17 -5.98 -0.57
C PRO A 89 13.85 -4.63 -0.86
N PRO A 90 14.77 -4.57 -1.83
CA PRO A 90 15.38 -3.31 -2.25
C PRO A 90 14.34 -2.23 -2.54
N LEU A 91 14.55 -1.05 -1.96
CA LEU A 91 13.62 0.06 -2.09
C LEU A 91 13.90 0.85 -3.38
N GLY A 92 12.90 0.93 -4.25
CA GLY A 92 12.97 1.74 -5.47
C GLY A 92 12.61 3.21 -5.25
N CYS A 93 13.24 4.09 -6.01
CA CYS A 93 12.99 5.54 -6.01
C CYS A 93 12.03 6.02 -7.13
N GLY A 94 11.62 5.11 -8.02
CA GLY A 94 10.69 5.32 -9.12
C GLY A 94 10.09 3.98 -9.55
N VAL A 95 9.17 4.00 -10.51
CA VAL A 95 8.47 2.78 -10.95
C VAL A 95 8.03 2.88 -12.41
N ARG A 96 8.24 1.81 -13.19
CA ARG A 96 7.60 1.65 -14.51
C ARG A 96 6.25 0.97 -14.39
N VAL A 97 5.24 1.48 -15.08
CA VAL A 97 3.85 1.05 -14.93
C VAL A 97 3.27 0.55 -16.25
N TRP A 98 2.55 -0.56 -16.19
CA TRP A 98 1.89 -1.14 -17.35
C TRP A 98 0.61 -0.34 -17.69
N ALA A 99 0.66 0.43 -18.77
CA ALA A 99 -0.38 1.39 -19.14
C ALA A 99 -1.57 0.79 -19.91
N ALA A 100 -1.54 -0.51 -20.21
CA ALA A 100 -2.72 -1.18 -20.74
C ALA A 100 -3.88 -1.19 -19.72
N GLY A 101 -3.55 -1.09 -18.43
CA GLY A 101 -4.48 -1.25 -17.32
C GLY A 101 -4.88 -2.71 -17.12
N GLN A 102 -5.44 -2.99 -15.95
CA GLN A 102 -5.98 -4.29 -15.61
C GLN A 102 -7.37 -4.10 -15.01
N SER A 103 -8.39 -4.69 -15.61
CA SER A 103 -9.73 -4.71 -14.99
C SER A 103 -9.62 -5.28 -13.58
N ASP A 104 -10.20 -4.60 -12.60
CA ASP A 104 -10.08 -4.96 -11.19
C ASP A 104 -10.65 -6.36 -10.90
N PRO A 105 -9.82 -7.36 -10.54
CA PRO A 105 -10.30 -8.71 -10.28
C PRO A 105 -10.63 -8.94 -8.81
N ARG A 106 -10.50 -7.91 -7.96
CA ARG A 106 -10.62 -8.06 -6.51
C ARG A 106 -12.06 -8.33 -6.11
N THR A 107 -12.21 -9.26 -5.18
CA THR A 107 -13.50 -9.60 -4.58
C THR A 107 -13.81 -8.74 -3.37
N VAL A 108 -12.79 -8.26 -2.65
CA VAL A 108 -12.95 -7.41 -1.46
C VAL A 108 -11.97 -6.22 -1.54
N PRO A 109 -12.18 -5.28 -2.48
CA PRO A 109 -11.19 -4.25 -2.81
C PRO A 109 -10.83 -3.31 -1.65
N ARG A 110 -11.73 -3.16 -0.67
CA ARG A 110 -11.52 -2.32 0.52
C ARG A 110 -10.79 -3.01 1.66
N ARG A 111 -10.50 -4.31 1.55
CA ARG A 111 -9.81 -5.09 2.58
C ARG A 111 -8.50 -5.65 2.02
N LYS A 112 -7.39 -5.29 2.66
CA LYS A 112 -6.10 -5.88 2.33
C LYS A 112 -6.07 -7.33 2.81
N GLY A 113 -5.67 -8.27 1.95
CA GLY A 113 -5.54 -9.68 2.29
C GLY A 113 -6.16 -10.63 1.25
N PRO A 114 -7.50 -10.66 1.11
CA PRO A 114 -8.20 -11.70 0.32
C PRO A 114 -7.71 -11.87 -1.11
N ASP A 115 -7.36 -10.76 -1.76
CA ASP A 115 -7.02 -10.75 -3.18
C ASP A 115 -5.51 -10.66 -3.46
N LEU A 116 -4.64 -10.84 -2.44
CA LEU A 116 -3.18 -10.67 -2.61
C LEU A 116 -2.59 -11.60 -3.68
N ASP A 117 -3.08 -12.84 -3.81
CA ASP A 117 -2.61 -13.77 -4.85
C ASP A 117 -3.02 -13.34 -6.26
N ALA A 118 -4.23 -12.78 -6.41
CA ALA A 118 -4.69 -12.21 -7.67
C ALA A 118 -3.83 -11.01 -8.07
N LEU A 119 -3.57 -10.11 -7.12
CA LEU A 119 -2.71 -8.95 -7.32
C LEU A 119 -1.25 -9.34 -7.63
N ALA A 120 -0.75 -10.41 -7.03
CA ALA A 120 0.57 -10.96 -7.35
C ALA A 120 0.65 -11.52 -8.77
N ARG A 121 -0.42 -12.17 -9.27
CA ARG A 121 -0.51 -12.61 -10.68
C ARG A 121 -0.48 -11.42 -11.64
N ILE A 122 -1.20 -10.35 -11.33
CA ILE A 122 -1.21 -9.12 -12.13
C ILE A 122 0.20 -8.51 -12.20
N ARG A 123 0.91 -8.41 -11.07
CA ARG A 123 2.28 -7.91 -11.05
C ARG A 123 3.23 -8.76 -11.89
N ARG A 124 3.09 -10.09 -11.88
CA ARG A 124 3.88 -10.97 -12.76
C ARG A 124 3.59 -10.72 -14.24
N ARG A 125 2.33 -10.50 -14.61
CA ARG A 125 1.97 -10.12 -15.98
C ARG A 125 2.60 -8.80 -16.39
N ALA A 126 2.49 -7.76 -15.56
CA ALA A 126 3.13 -6.47 -15.81
C ALA A 126 4.65 -6.58 -15.98
N SER A 127 5.28 -7.45 -15.18
CA SER A 127 6.71 -7.76 -15.32
C SER A 127 7.07 -8.36 -16.67
N GLY A 128 6.22 -9.22 -17.26
CA GLY A 128 6.40 -9.73 -18.61
C GLY A 128 6.34 -8.63 -19.68
N GLU A 129 5.68 -7.52 -19.38
CA GLU A 129 5.53 -6.33 -20.24
C GLU A 129 6.55 -5.21 -19.89
N GLY A 130 7.62 -5.56 -19.15
CA GLY A 130 8.70 -4.62 -18.79
C GLY A 130 8.36 -3.61 -17.69
N ALA A 131 7.20 -3.74 -17.03
CA ALA A 131 6.73 -2.88 -15.95
C ALA A 131 6.85 -3.57 -14.57
N GLU A 132 6.87 -2.78 -13.50
CA GLU A 132 6.98 -3.28 -12.11
C GLU A 132 5.63 -3.34 -11.40
N GLU A 133 4.67 -2.55 -11.89
CA GLU A 133 3.32 -2.39 -11.38
C GLU A 133 2.30 -2.31 -12.52
N ALA A 134 1.05 -2.63 -12.19
CA ALA A 134 -0.10 -2.41 -13.06
C ALA A 134 -1.16 -1.58 -12.34
N VAL A 135 -1.83 -0.72 -13.08
CA VAL A 135 -2.98 0.04 -12.58
C VAL A 135 -4.24 -0.79 -12.76
N LEU A 136 -4.99 -0.95 -11.67
CA LEU A 136 -6.34 -1.47 -11.66
C LEU A 136 -7.31 -0.39 -12.12
N ILE A 137 -8.19 -0.75 -13.05
CA ILE A 137 -9.20 0.15 -13.61
C ILE A 137 -10.60 -0.41 -13.40
N ALA A 138 -11.55 0.50 -13.18
CA ALA A 138 -12.98 0.19 -13.16
C ALA A 138 -13.47 -0.21 -14.57
N PRO A 139 -14.67 -0.82 -14.70
CA PRO A 139 -15.26 -1.12 -16.00
C PRO A 139 -15.38 0.09 -16.93
N SER A 140 -15.54 1.30 -16.38
CA SER A 140 -15.57 2.57 -17.12
C SER A 140 -14.19 3.04 -17.61
N GLY A 141 -13.10 2.34 -17.24
CA GLY A 141 -11.72 2.75 -17.53
C GLY A 141 -11.11 3.71 -16.52
N VAL A 142 -11.86 4.13 -15.49
CA VAL A 142 -11.37 4.99 -14.40
C VAL A 142 -10.33 4.27 -13.56
N VAL A 143 -9.23 4.96 -13.24
CA VAL A 143 -8.16 4.49 -12.37
C VAL A 143 -8.65 4.31 -10.93
N LEU A 144 -8.34 3.15 -10.35
CA LEU A 144 -8.66 2.81 -8.97
C LEU A 144 -7.41 2.90 -8.08
N GLU A 145 -6.47 1.99 -8.29
CA GLU A 145 -5.17 1.95 -7.61
C GLU A 145 -4.22 1.03 -8.39
N ALA A 146 -2.96 0.89 -7.97
CA ALA A 146 -2.05 -0.11 -8.52
C ALA A 146 -2.16 -1.43 -7.76
N ALA A 147 -1.58 -2.51 -8.29
CA ALA A 147 -1.73 -3.84 -7.72
C ALA A 147 -1.23 -3.94 -6.26
N THR A 148 -0.21 -3.16 -5.87
CA THR A 148 0.26 -3.12 -4.47
C THR A 148 0.42 -1.72 -3.87
N ALA A 149 -0.12 -0.70 -4.54
CA ALA A 149 0.05 0.70 -4.14
C ALA A 149 -1.17 1.53 -4.52
N SER A 150 -1.42 2.61 -3.78
CA SER A 150 -2.41 3.61 -4.18
C SER A 150 -1.83 4.53 -5.26
N VAL A 151 -2.69 5.09 -6.12
CA VAL A 151 -2.29 6.04 -7.17
C VAL A 151 -2.67 7.46 -6.76
N LEU A 152 -1.75 8.40 -6.87
CA LEU A 152 -2.02 9.84 -6.82
C LEU A 152 -1.37 10.50 -8.03
N TRP A 153 -1.80 11.71 -8.37
CA TRP A 153 -1.19 12.49 -9.42
C TRP A 153 -1.35 13.99 -9.15
N TRP A 154 -0.49 14.79 -9.78
CA TRP A 154 -0.61 16.25 -9.72
C TRP A 154 -1.39 16.78 -10.93
N GLU A 155 -2.33 17.67 -10.66
CA GLU A 155 -2.95 18.57 -11.64
C GLU A 155 -2.71 19.99 -11.16
N ASP A 156 -1.82 20.71 -11.85
CA ASP A 156 -1.29 22.00 -11.42
C ASP A 156 -0.70 21.90 -9.98
N ASP A 157 -1.20 22.71 -9.05
CA ASP A 157 -0.84 22.70 -7.63
C ASP A 157 -1.75 21.81 -6.75
N THR A 158 -2.53 20.90 -7.36
CA THR A 158 -3.47 20.04 -6.64
C THR A 158 -3.02 18.58 -6.66
N LEU A 159 -2.81 18.00 -5.48
CA LEU A 159 -2.59 16.57 -5.30
C LEU A 159 -3.94 15.85 -5.43
N CYS A 160 -4.10 15.14 -6.53
CA CYS A 160 -5.32 14.41 -6.87
C CYS A 160 -5.20 12.92 -6.54
N LEU A 161 -6.32 12.33 -6.15
CA LEU A 161 -6.45 10.89 -5.91
C LEU A 161 -7.86 10.40 -6.25
N PRO A 162 -8.06 9.09 -6.46
CA PRO A 162 -9.38 8.56 -6.78
C PRO A 162 -10.38 8.81 -5.64
N PRO A 163 -11.68 9.05 -5.93
CA PRO A 163 -12.68 9.27 -4.89
C PRO A 163 -12.88 8.06 -3.97
N PRO A 164 -13.09 8.25 -2.66
CA PRO A 164 -13.17 7.14 -1.69
C PRO A 164 -14.39 6.25 -1.92
N ARG A 165 -15.43 6.75 -2.62
CA ARG A 165 -16.60 5.96 -3.03
C ARG A 165 -16.26 4.87 -4.05
N LEU A 166 -15.14 4.99 -4.79
CA LEU A 166 -14.63 3.93 -5.66
C LEU A 166 -14.09 2.75 -4.83
N PRO A 167 -14.00 1.54 -5.40
CA PRO A 167 -13.45 0.36 -4.72
C PRO A 167 -11.92 0.48 -4.54
N VAL A 168 -11.48 1.36 -3.67
CA VAL A 168 -10.07 1.60 -3.35
C VAL A 168 -9.79 1.23 -1.89
N LEU A 169 -8.58 0.72 -1.63
CA LEU A 169 -8.10 0.45 -0.29
C LEU A 169 -7.81 1.78 0.44
N PRO A 170 -8.29 1.97 1.68
CA PRO A 170 -7.84 3.08 2.53
C PRO A 170 -6.38 2.85 2.95
N GLY A 171 -5.45 3.34 2.14
CA GLY A 171 -4.01 3.21 2.37
C GLY A 171 -3.52 4.05 3.54
N VAL A 172 -2.72 3.46 4.43
CA VAL A 172 -2.09 4.21 5.54
C VAL A 172 -1.24 5.37 5.02
N THR A 173 -0.43 5.12 3.99
CA THR A 173 0.41 6.15 3.35
C THR A 173 -0.42 7.26 2.74
N ILE A 174 -1.60 6.98 2.16
CA ILE A 174 -2.52 8.01 1.67
C ILE A 174 -2.98 8.91 2.82
N GLY A 175 -3.38 8.32 3.94
CA GLY A 175 -3.80 9.09 5.13
C GLY A 175 -2.71 10.03 5.63
N LEU A 176 -1.45 9.57 5.68
CA LEU A 176 -0.31 10.40 6.04
C LEU A 176 -0.10 11.56 5.06
N LEU A 177 -0.18 11.30 3.75
CA LEU A 177 -0.02 12.34 2.72
C LEU A 177 -1.14 13.37 2.74
N GLN A 178 -2.39 12.94 2.96
CA GLN A 178 -3.52 13.87 3.08
C GLN A 178 -3.39 14.76 4.33
N GLU A 179 -2.94 14.20 5.45
CA GLU A 179 -2.66 14.95 6.67
C GLU A 179 -1.56 15.99 6.45
N GLN A 180 -0.48 15.61 5.76
CA GLN A 180 0.58 16.55 5.41
C GLN A 180 0.10 17.65 4.46
N ALA A 181 -0.68 17.28 3.45
CA ALA A 181 -1.24 18.24 2.51
C ALA A 181 -2.08 19.29 3.24
N TRP A 182 -2.92 18.85 4.19
CA TRP A 182 -3.69 19.74 5.05
C TRP A 182 -2.79 20.66 5.89
N ARG A 183 -1.76 20.11 6.54
CA ARG A 183 -0.81 20.88 7.38
C ARG A 183 -0.05 21.95 6.59
N THR A 184 0.31 21.68 5.33
CA THR A 184 1.09 22.59 4.49
C THR A 184 0.24 23.47 3.58
N GLY A 185 -1.09 23.34 3.62
CA GLY A 185 -1.99 24.07 2.72
C GLY A 185 -1.95 23.59 1.26
N THR A 186 -1.39 22.40 0.99
CA THR A 186 -1.45 21.78 -0.33
C THR A 186 -2.89 21.37 -0.64
N ARG A 187 -3.41 21.78 -1.82
CA ARG A 187 -4.75 21.41 -2.25
C ARG A 187 -4.83 19.92 -2.53
N VAL A 188 -5.86 19.27 -1.99
CA VAL A 188 -6.19 17.86 -2.29
C VAL A 188 -7.55 17.79 -2.94
N ALA A 189 -7.68 17.02 -4.02
CA ALA A 189 -8.95 16.81 -4.69
C ALA A 189 -9.18 15.34 -5.05
N HIS A 190 -10.39 14.85 -4.82
CA HIS A 190 -10.82 13.55 -5.30
C HIS A 190 -11.35 13.68 -6.73
N ARG A 191 -10.67 13.06 -7.71
CA ARG A 191 -11.00 13.17 -9.14
C ARG A 191 -10.99 11.80 -9.81
N GLU A 192 -11.90 11.58 -10.75
CA GLU A 192 -11.84 10.42 -11.62
C GLU A 192 -11.02 10.73 -12.87
N ARG A 193 -10.08 9.85 -13.19
CA ARG A 193 -9.27 9.89 -14.41
C ARG A 193 -9.11 8.50 -14.96
N THR A 194 -9.16 8.37 -16.27
CA THR A 194 -8.66 7.22 -17.01
C THR A 194 -7.14 7.24 -17.07
N LEU A 195 -6.53 6.11 -17.43
CA LEU A 195 -5.07 6.05 -17.64
C LEU A 195 -4.59 7.05 -18.70
N ALA A 196 -5.30 7.17 -19.82
CA ALA A 196 -4.92 8.07 -20.90
C ALA A 196 -4.88 9.54 -20.44
N GLU A 197 -5.78 9.93 -19.53
CA GLU A 197 -5.76 11.28 -18.99
C GLU A 197 -4.54 11.54 -18.09
N LEU A 198 -3.90 10.53 -17.53
CA LEU A 198 -2.67 10.70 -16.74
C LEU A 198 -1.42 10.97 -17.60
N ASP A 199 -1.54 10.99 -18.93
CA ASP A 199 -0.44 11.30 -19.84
C ASP A 199 0.20 12.66 -19.50
N GLY A 200 1.53 12.66 -19.33
CA GLY A 200 2.29 13.88 -19.05
C GLY A 200 2.07 14.46 -17.65
N ARG A 201 1.42 13.75 -16.72
CA ARG A 201 1.28 14.16 -15.31
C ARG A 201 2.34 13.52 -14.42
N GLU A 202 2.70 14.21 -13.33
CA GLU A 202 3.49 13.60 -12.26
C GLU A 202 2.58 12.65 -11.48
N VAL A 203 2.74 11.34 -11.70
CA VAL A 203 1.97 10.29 -11.05
C VAL A 203 2.82 9.61 -9.98
N TRP A 204 2.23 9.35 -8.82
CA TRP A 204 2.87 8.64 -7.71
C TRP A 204 2.15 7.33 -7.44
N LEU A 205 2.94 6.26 -7.27
CA LEU A 205 2.49 5.04 -6.59
C LEU A 205 2.96 5.08 -5.14
N VAL A 206 2.02 4.97 -4.20
CA VAL A 206 2.34 5.09 -2.77
C VAL A 206 1.95 3.85 -1.99
N ASN A 207 2.84 3.37 -1.13
CA ASN A 207 2.54 2.31 -0.18
C ASN A 207 3.47 2.35 1.05
N ALA A 208 3.17 1.51 2.04
CA ALA A 208 3.89 1.48 3.30
C ALA A 208 5.30 0.86 3.20
N LEU A 209 5.65 0.22 2.07
CA LEU A 209 6.99 -0.34 1.83
C LEU A 209 7.92 0.72 1.24
N HIS A 210 7.54 1.28 0.08
CA HIS A 210 8.40 2.18 -0.69
C HIS A 210 8.17 3.65 -0.34
N GLY A 211 7.11 4.00 0.38
CA GLY A 211 6.66 5.38 0.50
C GLY A 211 6.14 5.88 -0.84
N ILE A 212 6.67 6.98 -1.35
CA ILE A 212 6.29 7.58 -2.64
C ILE A 212 7.26 7.12 -3.72
N ARG A 213 6.73 6.49 -4.78
CA ARG A 213 7.49 6.22 -6.02
C ARG A 213 6.84 6.97 -7.18
N PRO A 214 7.49 7.99 -7.75
CA PRO A 214 7.03 8.58 -9.00
C PRO A 214 7.06 7.55 -10.14
N VAL A 215 6.05 7.60 -11.01
CA VAL A 215 6.02 6.84 -12.25
C VAL A 215 7.05 7.44 -13.20
N THR A 216 8.05 6.65 -13.57
CA THR A 216 9.17 7.07 -14.43
C THR A 216 9.03 6.59 -15.86
N GLY A 217 8.05 5.75 -16.14
CA GLY A 217 7.77 5.26 -17.49
C GLY A 217 6.49 4.44 -17.56
N TRP A 218 5.91 4.42 -18.75
CA TRP A 218 4.70 3.68 -19.09
C TRP A 218 5.05 2.63 -20.15
N THR A 219 4.59 1.40 -19.96
CA THR A 219 4.76 0.32 -20.96
C THR A 219 3.43 0.00 -21.65
N ALA A 220 3.51 -0.68 -22.80
CA ALA A 220 2.37 -1.09 -23.65
C ALA A 220 1.54 0.03 -24.31
N ARG A 221 1.64 1.29 -23.88
CA ARG A 221 1.02 2.45 -24.55
C ARG A 221 1.99 3.64 -24.61
N PRO A 222 1.91 4.50 -25.65
CA PRO A 222 2.75 5.69 -25.76
C PRO A 222 2.24 6.79 -24.82
N MET A 223 2.60 6.68 -23.55
CA MET A 223 2.34 7.70 -22.53
C MET A 223 3.65 8.29 -22.00
N ARG A 224 3.63 9.57 -21.70
CA ARG A 224 4.75 10.34 -21.15
C ARG A 224 4.68 10.33 -19.64
N ALA A 225 5.79 9.98 -19.00
CA ALA A 225 5.99 10.24 -17.58
C ALA A 225 6.49 11.68 -17.41
N ALA A 226 5.84 12.47 -16.56
CA ALA A 226 6.34 13.81 -16.25
C ALA A 226 7.57 13.73 -15.33
N PRO A 227 8.44 14.76 -15.33
CA PRO A 227 9.44 14.92 -14.29
C PRO A 227 8.82 14.91 -12.90
N ALA A 228 9.47 14.24 -11.95
CA ALA A 228 9.01 14.15 -10.57
C ALA A 228 9.49 15.37 -9.77
N VAL A 229 8.86 16.53 -9.96
CA VAL A 229 9.30 17.79 -9.34
C VAL A 229 8.85 17.89 -7.89
N ARG A 230 7.72 17.30 -7.52
CA ARG A 230 7.19 17.32 -6.14
C ARG A 230 7.69 16.15 -5.30
N ALA A 231 7.97 15.00 -5.91
CA ALA A 231 8.32 13.78 -5.18
C ALA A 231 9.52 13.92 -4.21
N PRO A 232 10.62 14.64 -4.53
CA PRO A 232 11.78 14.70 -3.63
C PRO A 232 11.46 15.30 -2.26
N GLU A 233 10.75 16.43 -2.22
CA GLU A 233 10.37 17.11 -0.97
C GLU A 233 9.43 16.24 -0.14
N TRP A 234 8.40 15.69 -0.77
CA TRP A 234 7.41 14.84 -0.08
C TRP A 234 8.00 13.53 0.43
N ARG A 235 8.97 12.95 -0.29
CA ARG A 235 9.71 11.77 0.16
C ARG A 235 10.57 12.08 1.36
N LYS A 236 11.31 13.21 1.32
CA LYS A 236 12.10 13.66 2.47
C LYS A 236 11.21 13.79 3.70
N TRP A 237 10.08 14.49 3.59
CA TRP A 237 9.13 14.60 4.69
C TRP A 237 8.66 13.22 5.18
N LEU A 238 8.26 12.33 4.27
CA LEU A 238 7.75 11.00 4.63
C LEU A 238 8.82 10.15 5.35
N ASP A 239 10.09 10.29 4.97
CA ASP A 239 11.22 9.67 5.65
C ASP A 239 11.44 10.27 7.06
N ASP A 240 11.31 11.60 7.20
CA ASP A 240 11.51 12.32 8.46
C ASP A 240 10.44 11.99 9.53
N VAL A 241 9.21 11.63 9.11
CA VAL A 241 8.10 11.28 10.04
C VAL A 241 8.11 9.82 10.50
N MET A 242 9.19 9.07 10.28
CA MET A 242 9.32 7.72 10.87
C MET A 242 9.51 7.83 12.39
N GLU A 243 8.60 7.20 13.14
CA GLU A 243 8.59 7.21 14.60
C GLU A 243 9.18 5.90 15.14
N PRO A 244 9.84 5.91 16.31
CA PRO A 244 10.23 4.68 16.99
C PRO A 244 9.00 3.77 17.21
N LEU A 245 9.20 2.46 17.07
CA LEU A 245 8.21 1.48 17.52
C LEU A 245 7.94 1.69 19.02
N PRO A 246 6.69 1.53 19.48
CA PRO A 246 6.36 1.63 20.90
C PRO A 246 7.27 0.74 21.76
N GLU A 247 7.73 1.28 22.88
CA GLU A 247 8.39 0.53 23.94
C GLU A 247 7.37 -0.36 24.68
N HIS A 248 7.86 -1.44 25.30
CA HIS A 248 7.04 -2.38 26.08
C HIS A 248 6.95 -1.96 27.54
#